data_AF-C8W859-F1
#
_entry.id   AF-C8W859-F1
#
_cell.length_a   1.000
_cell.length_b   1.000
_cell.length_c   1.000
_cell.angle_alpha   90.00
_cell.angle_beta   90.00
_cell.angle_gamma   90.00
#
_symmetry.space_group_name_H-M   'P 1'
#
loop_
_entity.id
_entity.type
_entity.pdbx_description
1 polymer ?
#
loop_
_entity_poly.entity_id
_entity_poly.type
_entity_poly.pdbx_seq_one_letter_code
_entity_poly.pdbx_strand_id
1 'polypeptide(L)' 'MSKEIMSAQEMASQIDISLPKAYELVKMDGFPSIRIGTRILIPVEAFCEWLVITSNKKQ' A
#
# COMPACT_ATOMS: atom_id res chain seq x y z
N MET A 1 -18.16 7.88 -1.01
CA MET A 1 -17.81 7.11 0.20
C MET A 1 -16.31 7.15 0.34
N SER A 2 -15.79 7.82 1.36
CA SER A 2 -14.35 7.87 1.61
C SER A 2 -13.93 6.50 2.14
N LYS A 3 -13.17 5.73 1.36
CA LYS A 3 -12.57 4.48 1.85
C LYS A 3 -11.33 4.88 2.65
N GLU A 4 -11.35 4.59 3.94
CA GLU A 4 -10.21 4.83 4.83
C GLU A 4 -9.16 3.72 4.72
N ILE A 5 -9.58 2.55 4.25
CA ILE A 5 -8.77 1.34 4.06
C ILE A 5 -8.98 0.76 2.67
N MET A 6 -7.91 0.24 2.08
CA MET A 6 -7.92 -0.51 0.83
C MET A 6 -7.20 -1.86 1.00
N SER A 7 -7.56 -2.85 0.19
CA SER A 7 -6.85 -4.13 0.12
C SER A 7 -5.62 -4.03 -0.81
N ALA A 8 -4.71 -5.00 -0.71
CA ALA A 8 -3.55 -5.09 -1.61
C ALA A 8 -3.97 -5.20 -3.09
N GLN A 9 -5.11 -5.83 -3.38
CA GLN A 9 -5.66 -5.92 -4.73
C GLN A 9 -6.18 -4.58 -5.23
N GLU A 10 -6.92 -3.83 -4.40
CA GLU A 10 -7.39 -2.50 -4.76
C GLU A 10 -6.24 -1.53 -4.99
N MET A 11 -5.21 -1.58 -4.13
CA MET A 11 -3.99 -0.81 -4.30
C MET A 11 -3.34 -1.15 -5.66
N ALA A 12 -3.18 -2.44 -5.98
CA ALA A 12 -2.63 -2.88 -7.27
C ALA A 12 -3.38 -2.30 -8.47
N SER A 13 -4.72 -2.31 -8.42
CA SER A 13 -5.57 -1.73 -9.48
C SER A 13 -5.53 -0.20 -9.53
N GLN A 14 -5.30 0.49 -8.41
CA GLN A 14 -5.25 1.96 -8.37
C GLN A 14 -3.96 2.52 -8.96
N ILE A 15 -2.81 1.90 -8.69
CA ILE A 15 -1.50 2.36 -9.20
C ILE A 15 -1.03 1.60 -10.45
N ASP A 16 -1.92 0.78 -11.03
CA ASP A 16 -1.69 -0.01 -12.24
C ASP A 16 -0.41 -0.88 -12.17
N ILE A 17 -0.34 -1.73 -11.13
CA ILE A 17 0.74 -2.72 -10.98
C ILE A 17 0.21 -4.14 -10.90
N SER A 18 1.07 -5.11 -11.18
CA SER A 18 0.70 -6.52 -11.03
C SER A 18 0.47 -6.89 -9.57
N LEU A 19 -0.48 -7.81 -9.33
CA LEU A 19 -0.80 -8.31 -7.98
C LEU A 19 0.44 -8.83 -7.22
N PRO A 20 1.36 -9.59 -7.84
CA PRO A 20 2.59 -10.01 -7.17
C PRO A 20 3.43 -8.82 -6.71
N LYS A 21 3.53 -7.78 -7.53
CA LYS A 21 4.28 -6.55 -7.20
C LYS A 21 3.66 -5.81 -6.02
N ALA A 22 2.33 -5.77 -5.95
CA ALA A 22 1.63 -5.20 -4.80
C ALA A 22 1.92 -5.99 -3.50
N TYR A 23 1.96 -7.32 -3.57
CA TYR A 23 2.34 -8.14 -2.42
C TYR A 23 3.83 -8.01 -2.04
N GLU A 24 4.73 -7.75 -2.99
CA GLU A 24 6.12 -7.37 -2.67
C GLU A 24 6.18 -6.06 -1.91
N LEU A 25 5.46 -5.02 -2.37
CA LEU A 25 5.41 -3.71 -1.72
C LEU A 25 4.88 -3.82 -0.28
N VAL A 26 3.80 -4.56 -0.08
CA VAL A 26 3.20 -4.78 1.25
C VAL A 26 4.18 -5.46 2.22
N LYS A 27 5.13 -6.25 1.72
CA LYS A 27 6.17 -6.91 2.53
C LYS A 27 7.41 -6.04 2.74
N MET A 28 7.52 -4.88 2.10
CA MET A 28 8.65 -3.98 2.31
C MET A 28 8.64 -3.42 3.73
N ASP A 29 9.83 -3.33 4.31
CA ASP A 29 10.02 -2.68 5.59
C ASP A 29 9.60 -1.20 5.50
N GLY A 30 8.76 -0.75 6.43
CA GLY A 30 8.18 0.59 6.43
C GLY A 30 6.99 0.81 5.48
N PHE A 31 6.45 -0.23 4.83
CA PHE A 31 5.21 -0.10 4.07
C PHE A 31 3.99 0.03 5.01
N PRO A 32 3.05 0.96 4.76
CA PRO A 32 1.90 1.23 5.64
C PRO A 32 0.81 0.16 5.48
N SER A 33 1.05 -1.03 6.04
CA SER A 33 0.05 -2.11 6.08
C SER A 33 -0.23 -2.59 7.49
N ILE A 34 -1.48 -2.95 7.73
CA ILE A 34 -1.99 -3.54 8.97
C ILE A 34 -2.42 -4.96 8.64
N ARG A 35 -1.83 -5.93 9.33
CA ARG A 35 -2.15 -7.34 9.15
C ARG A 35 -3.09 -7.81 10.25
N ILE A 36 -4.33 -8.13 9.89
CA ILE A 36 -5.34 -8.66 10.82
C ILE A 36 -5.65 -10.10 10.42
N GLY A 37 -5.05 -11.06 11.15
CA GLY A 37 -5.13 -12.47 10.81
C GLY A 37 -4.56 -12.75 9.41
N THR A 38 -5.40 -13.19 8.49
CA THR A 38 -5.02 -13.44 7.08
C THR A 38 -5.21 -12.23 6.16
N ARG A 39 -5.86 -11.16 6.65
CA ARG A 39 -6.17 -9.97 5.85
C ARG A 39 -5.06 -8.93 5.96
N ILE A 40 -4.81 -8.26 4.85
CA ILE A 40 -3.91 -7.10 4.75
C ILE A 40 -4.78 -5.89 4.45
N LEU A 41 -4.76 -4.93 5.37
CA LEU A 41 -5.44 -3.65 5.24
C LEU A 41 -4.37 -2.57 5.04
N ILE A 42 -4.61 -1.70 4.08
CA ILE A 42 -3.71 -0.60 3.75
C ILE A 42 -4.50 0.69 4.01
N PRO A 43 -4.15 1.48 5.04
CA PRO A 43 -4.77 2.77 5.25
C PRO A 43 -4.44 3.71 4.08
N VAL A 44 -5.47 4.33 3.48
CA VAL A 44 -5.28 5.16 2.27
C VAL A 44 -4.40 6.36 2.56
N GLU A 45 -4.62 7.02 3.71
CA GLU A 45 -3.85 8.19 4.13
C GLU A 45 -2.36 7.87 4.33
N ALA A 46 -2.07 6.78 5.04
CA ALA A 46 -0.69 6.33 5.26
C ALA A 46 -0.02 5.87 3.95
N PHE A 47 -0.76 5.27 3.02
CA PHE A 47 -0.25 4.93 1.70
C PHE A 47 0.13 6.17 0.88
N CYS A 48 -0.72 7.22 0.88
CA CYS A 48 -0.39 8.49 0.23
C CYS A 48 0.86 9.13 0.84
N GLU A 49 0.99 9.14 2.16
CA GLU A 49 2.19 9.66 2.84
C GLU A 49 3.44 8.85 2.46
N TRP A 50 3.33 7.52 2.47
CA TRP A 50 4.42 6.63 2.05
C TRP A 50 4.87 6.87 0.61
N LEU A 51 3.94 7.13 -0.32
CA LEU A 51 4.28 7.49 -1.70
C LEU A 51 5.08 8.79 -1.77
N VAL A 52 4.70 9.81 -1.00
CA VAL A 52 5.43 11.10 -0.94
C VAL A 52 6.82 10.92 -0.35
N ILE A 53 6.96 10.16 0.74
CA ILE A 53 8.25 9.87 1.37
C ILE A 53 9.15 9.09 0.41
N THR A 54 8.61 8.05 -0.23
CA THR A 54 9.34 7.18 -1.15
C THR A 54 9.74 7.93 -2.42
N SER A 55 8.88 8.82 -2.94
CA SER A 55 9.21 9.67 -4.09
C SER A 55 10.29 10.71 -3.77
N ASN A 56 10.38 11.18 -2.53
CA ASN A 56 11.39 12.14 -2.09
C ASN A 56 12.71 11.50 -1.67
N LYS A 57 12.76 10.17 -1.48
CA LYS A 57 14.02 9.41 -1.48
C LYS A 57 14.61 9.43 -2.90
N LYS A 58 15.18 10.58 -3.29
CA LYS A 58 16.11 10.64 -4.41
C LYS A 58 17.26 9.70 -4.09
N GLN A 59 17.50 8.74 -4.99
CA GLN A 59 18.77 8.01 -5.09
C GLN A 59 19.93 8.98 -5.22
#